data_AF-A0A3C0EM36-F1
#
_entry.id   AF-A0A3C0EM36-F1
#
_cell.length_a   1.000
_cell.length_b   1.000
_cell.length_c   1.000
_cell.angle_alpha   90.00
_cell.angle_beta   90.00
_cell.angle_gamma   90.00
#
_symmetry.space_group_name_H-M   'P 1'
#
loop_
_entity.id
_entity.type
_entity.pdbx_description
1 polymer ?
#
loop_
_entity_poly.entity_id
_entity_poly.type
_entity_poly.pdbx_seq_one_letter_code
_entity_poly.pdbx_strand_id
1 'polypeptide(L)'
;TTNPVIDILPEQKKIEGLGGNMRLGGKDVQVKSDTLAWYLYSQQNMIRERFRHRFEVDPRYIEKLEEHGMIFSGRHPQQPIMQILELSTKLHPYFIGAQFHPELTSRPLVPQPMFMGLVAAAIQHAHPDVEPSQITDRWLPPTLPTQAVEA
;
A
#
# COMPACT_ATOMS: atom_id res chain seq x y z
N THR A 1 16.81 3.27 -19.98
CA THR A 1 17.67 3.41 -18.77
C THR A 1 18.42 2.10 -18.55
N THR A 2 19.64 2.13 -17.99
CA THR A 2 20.39 0.92 -17.61
C THR A 2 19.87 0.26 -16.33
N ASN A 3 19.14 1.03 -15.51
CA ASN A 3 18.57 0.58 -14.24
C ASN A 3 17.05 0.82 -14.23
N PRO A 4 16.23 -0.05 -14.87
CA PRO A 4 14.78 0.10 -14.87
C PRO A 4 14.21 -0.40 -13.53
N VAL A 5 13.94 0.53 -12.60
CA VAL A 5 13.30 0.20 -11.30
C VAL A 5 11.82 -0.16 -11.48
N ILE A 6 11.16 0.45 -12.47
CA ILE A 6 9.78 0.19 -12.85
C ILE A 6 9.78 -0.32 -14.29
N ASP A 7 9.21 -1.50 -14.53
CA ASP A 7 9.17 -2.14 -15.85
C ASP A 7 7.96 -3.09 -15.96
N ILE A 8 7.68 -3.58 -17.17
CA ILE A 8 6.80 -4.72 -17.39
C ILE A 8 7.58 -5.99 -16.99
N LEU A 9 6.96 -6.87 -16.20
CA LEU A 9 7.66 -8.07 -15.74
C LEU A 9 8.02 -9.01 -16.90
N PRO A 10 9.15 -9.73 -16.83
CA PRO A 10 9.58 -10.66 -17.89
C PRO A 10 8.49 -11.67 -18.28
N GLU A 11 7.72 -12.17 -17.32
CA GLU A 11 6.63 -13.11 -17.55
C GLU A 11 5.48 -12.46 -18.35
N GLN A 12 5.22 -11.17 -18.14
CA GLN A 12 4.21 -10.42 -18.89
C GLN A 12 4.69 -10.09 -20.32
N LYS A 13 5.98 -9.84 -20.51
CA LYS A 13 6.59 -9.63 -21.84
C LYS A 13 6.51 -10.89 -22.73
N LYS A 14 6.58 -12.08 -22.15
CA LYS A 14 6.41 -13.36 -22.89
C LYS A 14 5.00 -13.57 -23.46
N ILE A 15 4.01 -12.78 -23.00
CA ILE A 15 2.61 -12.84 -23.44
C ILE A 15 2.35 -11.78 -24.56
N GLU A 16 3.41 -11.16 -25.11
CA GLU A 16 3.30 -10.14 -26.16
C GLU A 16 2.70 -10.69 -27.46
N GLY A 17 1.63 -10.03 -27.93
CA GLY A 17 0.89 -10.35 -29.15
C GLY A 17 -0.63 -10.14 -29.06
N LEU A 18 -1.20 -10.21 -27.84
CA LEU A 18 -2.66 -10.21 -27.62
C LEU A 18 -3.18 -9.04 -26.76
N GLY A 19 -2.33 -8.06 -26.41
CA GLY A 19 -2.69 -6.97 -25.48
C GLY A 19 -2.71 -7.36 -24.00
N GLY A 20 -2.17 -8.54 -23.64
CA GLY A 20 -2.32 -9.22 -22.35
C GLY A 20 -1.39 -8.80 -21.19
N ASN A 21 -0.64 -7.69 -21.27
CA ASN A 21 0.21 -7.24 -20.16
C ASN A 21 -0.52 -6.31 -19.14
N MET A 22 -1.80 -6.02 -19.36
CA MET A 22 -2.58 -5.17 -18.44
C MET A 22 -3.11 -5.98 -17.26
N ARG A 23 -2.75 -5.56 -16.05
CA ARG A 23 -3.40 -6.00 -14.83
C ARG A 23 -4.73 -5.26 -14.69
N LEU A 24 -5.84 -5.98 -14.89
CA LEU A 24 -7.18 -5.41 -14.93
C LEU A 24 -8.13 -6.12 -13.97
N GLY A 25 -9.00 -5.35 -13.32
CA GLY A 25 -10.14 -5.86 -12.56
C GLY A 25 -9.84 -6.12 -11.08
N GLY A 26 -10.73 -6.86 -10.42
CA GLY A 26 -10.61 -7.20 -9.01
C GLY A 26 -9.51 -8.23 -8.76
N LYS A 27 -8.55 -7.91 -7.91
CA LYS A 27 -7.46 -8.80 -7.50
C LYS A 27 -7.31 -8.78 -5.98
N ASP A 28 -6.90 -9.92 -5.45
CA ASP A 28 -6.61 -10.05 -4.03
C ASP A 28 -5.20 -9.53 -3.74
N VAL A 29 -5.05 -8.86 -2.60
CA VAL A 29 -3.81 -8.27 -2.09
C VAL A 29 -3.58 -8.87 -0.71
N GLN A 30 -2.46 -9.57 -0.54
CA GLN A 30 -2.02 -10.02 0.78
C GLN A 30 -1.40 -8.84 1.52
N VAL A 31 -1.93 -8.51 2.69
CA VAL A 31 -1.49 -7.38 3.51
C VAL A 31 -0.64 -7.88 4.67
N LYS A 32 0.53 -7.26 4.88
CA LYS A 32 1.48 -7.57 5.95
C LYS A 32 0.93 -7.04 7.28
N SER A 33 0.90 -7.88 8.31
CA SER A 33 0.48 -7.47 9.67
C SER A 33 1.36 -6.34 10.22
N ASP A 34 0.85 -5.62 11.22
CA ASP A 34 1.58 -4.55 11.92
C ASP A 34 2.03 -3.39 11.00
N THR A 35 1.30 -3.16 9.90
CA THR A 35 1.50 -2.05 8.95
C THR A 35 0.36 -1.02 9.02
N LEU A 36 0.58 0.17 8.49
CA LEU A 36 -0.47 1.18 8.34
C LEU A 36 -1.59 0.65 7.43
N ALA A 37 -1.25 0.01 6.31
CA ALA A 37 -2.24 -0.64 5.45
C ALA A 37 -3.11 -1.64 6.23
N TRP A 38 -2.50 -2.54 6.99
CA TRP A 38 -3.22 -3.54 7.79
C TRP A 38 -4.17 -2.90 8.79
N TYR A 39 -3.71 -1.85 9.49
CA TYR A 39 -4.54 -1.08 10.41
C TYR A 39 -5.75 -0.45 9.70
N LEU A 40 -5.52 0.26 8.59
CA LEU A 40 -6.56 0.91 7.82
C LEU A 40 -7.61 -0.10 7.34
N TYR A 41 -7.20 -1.29 6.90
CA TYR A 41 -8.10 -2.35 6.45
C TYR A 41 -8.69 -3.22 7.57
N SER A 42 -8.84 -2.70 8.80
CA SER A 42 -9.41 -3.44 9.94
C SER A 42 -8.69 -4.76 10.21
N GLN A 43 -7.36 -4.77 10.12
CA GLN A 43 -6.52 -5.92 10.46
C GLN A 43 -6.74 -7.15 9.55
N GLN A 44 -7.21 -6.93 8.33
CA GLN A 44 -7.37 -7.98 7.33
C GLN A 44 -6.04 -8.29 6.65
N ASN A 45 -5.65 -9.58 6.61
CA ASN A 45 -4.46 -10.06 5.90
C ASN A 45 -4.69 -10.26 4.39
N MET A 46 -5.94 -10.13 3.94
CA MET A 46 -6.32 -10.25 2.54
C MET A 46 -7.42 -9.24 2.23
N ILE A 47 -7.19 -8.40 1.24
CA ILE A 47 -8.16 -7.43 0.74
C ILE A 47 -8.37 -7.63 -0.76
N ARG A 48 -9.46 -7.09 -1.31
CA ARG A 48 -9.75 -7.18 -2.74
C ARG A 48 -9.97 -5.80 -3.34
N GLU A 49 -9.10 -5.43 -4.27
CA GLU A 49 -9.06 -4.09 -4.86
C GLU A 49 -9.08 -4.14 -6.39
N ARG A 50 -9.34 -3.00 -7.03
CA ARG A 50 -9.45 -2.90 -8.50
C ARG A 50 -8.21 -2.28 -9.12
N PHE A 51 -7.61 -2.99 -10.06
CA PHE A 51 -6.37 -2.59 -10.72
C PHE A 51 -6.59 -2.24 -12.19
N ARG A 52 -5.77 -1.32 -12.70
CA ARG A 52 -5.67 -0.98 -14.11
C ARG A 52 -4.30 -0.36 -14.43
N HIS A 53 -3.24 -1.18 -14.40
CA HIS A 53 -1.89 -0.75 -14.75
C HIS A 53 -1.14 -1.88 -15.50
N ARG A 54 0.04 -1.55 -16.04
CA ARG A 54 0.89 -2.48 -16.79
C ARG A 54 2.29 -2.63 -16.18
N PHE A 55 2.74 -1.61 -15.47
CA PHE A 55 4.09 -1.57 -14.90
C PHE A 55 4.09 -2.01 -13.46
N GLU A 56 5.18 -2.63 -13.07
CA GLU A 56 5.45 -3.15 -11.73
C GLU A 56 6.83 -2.67 -11.28
N VAL A 57 7.09 -2.72 -9.97
CA VAL A 57 8.46 -2.63 -9.47
C VAL A 57 9.22 -3.88 -9.89
N ASP A 58 10.43 -3.72 -10.40
CA ASP A 58 11.29 -4.84 -10.74
C ASP A 58 11.73 -5.56 -9.45
N PRO A 59 11.48 -6.88 -9.32
CA PRO A 59 11.77 -7.63 -8.10
C PRO A 59 13.22 -7.51 -7.59
N ARG A 60 14.18 -7.24 -8.50
CA ARG A 60 15.60 -7.07 -8.16
C ARG A 60 15.89 -5.86 -7.27
N TYR A 61 14.96 -4.89 -7.20
CA TYR A 61 15.13 -3.68 -6.38
C TYR A 61 14.37 -3.73 -5.06
N ILE A 62 13.52 -4.74 -4.83
CA ILE A 62 12.65 -4.80 -3.65
C ILE A 62 13.48 -4.80 -2.37
N GLU A 63 14.40 -5.76 -2.23
CA GLU A 63 15.26 -5.89 -1.05
C GLU A 63 16.04 -4.60 -0.78
N LYS A 64 16.66 -4.02 -1.81
CA LYS A 64 17.40 -2.76 -1.69
C LYS A 64 16.52 -1.60 -1.22
N LEU A 65 15.26 -1.53 -1.65
CA LEU A 65 14.32 -0.50 -1.19
C LEU A 65 13.91 -0.74 0.27
N GLU A 66 13.69 -1.99 0.66
CA GLU A 66 13.36 -2.38 2.02
C GLU A 66 14.50 -2.08 3.01
N GLU A 67 15.75 -2.36 2.63
CA GLU A 67 16.96 -2.00 3.40
C GLU A 67 17.04 -0.50 3.73
N HIS A 68 16.45 0.36 2.89
CA HIS A 68 16.45 1.81 3.06
C HIS A 68 15.14 2.35 3.66
N GLY A 69 14.33 1.47 4.27
CA GLY A 69 13.17 1.86 5.08
C GLY A 69 11.82 1.88 4.33
N MET A 70 11.78 1.49 3.06
CA MET A 70 10.51 1.26 2.36
C MET A 70 9.84 0.00 2.92
N ILE A 71 8.53 0.03 3.15
CA ILE A 71 7.77 -1.15 3.57
C ILE A 71 6.83 -1.52 2.44
N PHE A 72 6.99 -2.70 1.83
CA PHE A 72 5.97 -3.24 0.93
C PHE A 72 4.89 -3.96 1.73
N SER A 73 3.91 -3.19 2.20
CA SER A 73 2.84 -3.66 3.08
C SER A 73 1.73 -4.46 2.38
N GLY A 74 1.68 -4.44 1.05
CA GLY A 74 0.71 -5.19 0.26
C GLY A 74 1.35 -5.84 -0.96
N ARG A 75 1.09 -7.13 -1.17
CA ARG A 75 1.69 -7.90 -2.26
C ARG A 75 0.69 -8.83 -2.92
N HIS A 76 1.01 -9.25 -4.14
CA HIS A 76 0.29 -10.32 -4.80
C HIS A 76 0.42 -11.62 -4.00
N PRO A 77 -0.66 -12.41 -3.81
CA PRO A 77 -0.59 -13.59 -2.96
C PRO A 77 0.35 -14.72 -3.43
N GLN A 78 0.57 -14.86 -4.75
CA GLN A 78 1.46 -15.89 -5.33
C GLN A 78 2.67 -15.36 -6.12
N GLN A 79 2.70 -14.10 -6.52
CA GLN A 79 3.73 -13.56 -7.42
C GLN A 79 4.56 -12.48 -6.68
N PRO A 80 5.82 -12.24 -7.06
CA PRO A 80 6.67 -11.23 -6.43
C PRO A 80 6.30 -9.80 -6.87
N ILE A 81 5.00 -9.47 -6.85
CA ILE A 81 4.46 -8.16 -7.25
C ILE A 81 4.06 -7.40 -6.00
N MET A 82 4.59 -6.20 -5.85
CA MET A 82 4.24 -5.31 -4.75
C MET A 82 3.13 -4.36 -5.17
N GLN A 83 2.10 -4.25 -4.32
CA GLN A 83 0.84 -3.58 -4.63
C GLN A 83 0.54 -2.41 -3.69
N ILE A 84 1.09 -2.44 -2.47
CA ILE A 84 1.05 -1.34 -1.50
C ILE A 84 2.47 -1.13 -0.96
N LEU A 85 2.88 0.13 -0.89
CA LEU A 85 4.10 0.58 -0.22
C LEU A 85 3.76 1.64 0.81
N GLU A 86 4.58 1.75 1.84
CA GLU A 86 4.46 2.77 2.89
C GLU A 86 5.81 3.07 3.55
N LEU A 87 5.86 4.16 4.32
CA LEU A 87 6.92 4.40 5.29
C LEU A 87 6.40 4.15 6.69
N SER A 88 7.30 3.89 7.63
CA SER A 88 6.94 3.79 9.04
C SER A 88 6.21 5.05 9.52
N THR A 89 5.14 4.88 10.29
CA THR A 89 4.39 5.98 10.90
C THR A 89 5.24 6.81 11.87
N LYS A 90 6.37 6.26 12.34
CA LYS A 90 7.38 7.00 13.12
C LYS A 90 8.16 8.01 12.27
N LEU A 91 8.33 7.75 10.98
CA LEU A 91 9.04 8.62 10.05
C LEU A 91 8.09 9.61 9.38
N HIS A 92 6.91 9.15 8.97
CA HIS A 92 5.90 10.00 8.35
C HIS A 92 4.51 9.55 8.78
N PRO A 93 3.65 10.44 9.32
CA PRO A 93 2.38 10.05 9.95
C PRO A 93 1.41 9.36 8.98
N TYR A 94 1.48 9.72 7.69
CA TYR A 94 0.66 9.12 6.64
C TYR A 94 1.39 9.10 5.29
N PHE A 95 2.24 8.10 5.06
CA PHE A 95 2.87 7.87 3.75
C PHE A 95 2.54 6.47 3.28
N ILE A 96 1.64 6.38 2.30
CA ILE A 96 1.19 5.11 1.73
C ILE A 96 0.83 5.32 0.26
N GLY A 97 1.19 4.35 -0.57
CA GLY A 97 0.89 4.33 -1.99
C GLY A 97 0.38 2.96 -2.40
N ALA A 98 -0.61 2.92 -3.28
CA ALA A 98 -1.16 1.68 -3.83
C ALA A 98 -1.20 1.74 -5.35
N GLN A 99 -1.04 0.59 -6.00
CA GLN A 99 -1.18 0.48 -7.46
C GLN A 99 -2.64 0.33 -7.92
N PHE A 100 -3.54 -0.08 -7.02
CA PHE A 100 -4.96 -0.17 -7.32
C PHE A 100 -5.62 1.21 -7.31
N HIS A 101 -6.92 1.22 -7.58
CA HIS A 101 -7.78 2.39 -7.64
C HIS A 101 -8.77 2.42 -6.46
N PRO A 102 -8.38 2.98 -5.30
CA PRO A 102 -9.23 3.15 -4.11
C PRO A 102 -10.60 3.80 -4.41
N GLU A 103 -10.64 4.70 -5.39
CA GLU A 103 -11.84 5.41 -5.81
C GLU A 103 -12.93 4.49 -6.35
N LEU A 104 -12.58 3.32 -6.89
CA LEU A 104 -13.54 2.41 -7.49
C LEU A 104 -14.23 1.50 -6.46
N THR A 105 -13.62 1.32 -5.28
CA THR A 105 -14.12 0.48 -4.18
C THR A 105 -14.79 1.28 -3.06
N SER A 106 -14.57 2.60 -3.00
CA SER A 106 -15.26 3.50 -2.06
C SER A 106 -16.78 3.53 -2.25
N ARG A 107 -17.54 3.55 -1.14
CA ARG A 107 -19.02 3.70 -1.11
C ARG A 107 -19.43 4.66 0.02
N PRO A 108 -20.60 5.33 -0.05
CA PRO A 108 -21.04 6.24 1.00
C PRO A 108 -21.11 5.62 2.41
N LEU A 109 -21.54 4.36 2.51
CA LEU A 109 -21.64 3.66 3.81
C LEU A 109 -20.38 2.87 4.17
N VAL A 110 -19.48 2.69 3.22
CA VAL A 110 -18.21 1.96 3.38
C VAL A 110 -17.14 2.75 2.63
N PRO A 111 -16.71 3.90 3.18
CA PRO A 111 -15.72 4.74 2.52
C PRO A 111 -14.38 4.01 2.46
N GLN A 112 -13.59 4.28 1.43
CA GLN A 112 -12.33 3.59 1.26
C GLN A 112 -11.33 3.97 2.38
N PRO A 113 -10.69 2.99 3.07
CA PRO A 113 -9.87 3.25 4.25
C PRO A 113 -8.67 4.20 4.07
N MET A 114 -7.97 4.14 2.94
CA MET A 114 -6.84 5.03 2.64
C MET A 114 -7.31 6.48 2.51
N PHE A 115 -8.46 6.75 1.89
CA PHE A 115 -8.98 8.11 1.86
C PHE A 115 -9.37 8.63 3.24
N MET A 116 -10.01 7.79 4.06
CA MET A 116 -10.36 8.16 5.43
C MET A 116 -9.12 8.40 6.30
N GLY A 117 -8.08 7.56 6.16
CA GLY A 117 -6.78 7.74 6.79
C GLY A 117 -6.11 9.04 6.40
N LEU A 118 -6.10 9.39 5.11
CA LEU A 118 -5.51 10.63 4.62
C LEU A 118 -6.21 11.86 5.23
N VAL A 119 -7.55 11.87 5.24
CA VAL A 119 -8.32 12.99 5.82
C VAL A 119 -8.08 13.11 7.32
N ALA A 120 -8.11 11.99 8.06
CA ALA A 120 -7.86 12.00 9.49
C ALA A 120 -6.44 12.50 9.83
N ALA A 121 -5.43 12.04 9.08
CA ALA A 121 -4.05 12.50 9.24
C ALA A 121 -3.89 13.99 8.92
N ALA A 122 -4.60 14.50 7.89
CA ALA A 122 -4.60 15.91 7.55
C ALA A 122 -5.23 16.78 8.64
N ILE A 123 -6.34 16.33 9.25
CA ILE A 123 -6.98 17.03 10.38
C ILE A 123 -6.02 17.06 11.57
N GLN A 124 -5.40 15.94 11.94
CA GLN A 124 -4.43 15.88 13.05
C GLN A 124 -3.24 16.79 12.81
N HIS A 125 -2.75 16.88 11.56
CA HIS A 125 -1.65 17.77 11.20
C HIS A 125 -2.04 19.25 11.32
N ALA A 126 -3.26 19.62 10.90
CA ALA A 126 -3.77 20.98 11.02
C ALA A 126 -4.10 21.38 12.46
N HIS A 127 -4.43 20.41 13.31
CA HIS A 127 -4.87 20.60 14.69
C HIS A 127 -4.08 19.69 15.65
N PRO A 128 -2.80 19.97 15.90
CA PRO A 128 -1.93 19.10 16.70
C PRO A 128 -2.35 19.00 18.18
N ASP A 129 -3.09 19.98 18.69
CA ASP A 129 -3.57 20.01 20.07
C ASP A 129 -4.83 19.16 20.30
N VAL A 130 -5.43 18.64 19.24
CA VAL A 130 -6.60 17.76 19.32
C VAL A 130 -6.11 16.32 19.51
N GLU A 131 -6.64 15.64 20.52
CA GLU A 131 -6.31 14.24 20.78
C GLU A 131 -6.82 13.37 19.61
N PRO A 132 -6.03 12.38 19.12
CA PRO A 132 -6.44 11.53 17.99
C PRO A 132 -7.82 10.86 18.16
N SER A 133 -8.15 10.50 19.39
CA SER A 133 -9.45 9.91 19.78
C SER A 133 -10.66 10.82 19.52
N GLN A 134 -10.44 12.14 19.45
CA GLN A 134 -11.47 13.12 19.13
C GLN A 134 -11.68 13.28 17.62
N ILE A 135 -10.71 12.85 16.79
CA ILE A 135 -10.85 12.84 15.33
C ILE A 135 -11.48 11.52 14.92
N THR A 136 -10.76 10.41 15.14
CA THR A 136 -11.20 9.03 14.92
C THR A 136 -10.01 8.08 15.05
N ASP A 137 -9.96 7.30 16.13
CA ASP A 137 -8.92 6.28 16.29
C ASP A 137 -8.98 5.27 15.15
N ARG A 138 -10.15 4.99 14.57
CA ARG A 138 -10.32 4.03 13.47
C ARG A 138 -9.37 4.28 12.29
N TRP A 139 -9.01 5.53 12.01
CA TRP A 139 -8.19 5.91 10.85
C TRP A 139 -6.82 6.46 11.24
N LEU A 140 -6.58 6.70 12.53
CA LEU A 140 -5.32 7.17 13.09
C LEU A 140 -4.70 6.05 13.94
N PRO A 141 -3.73 5.28 13.40
CA PRO A 141 -3.09 4.27 14.22
C PRO A 141 -2.37 4.92 15.39
N PRO A 142 -2.44 4.34 16.61
CA PRO A 142 -1.48 4.68 17.64
C PRO A 142 -0.08 4.39 17.09
N THR A 143 0.94 5.14 17.51
CA THR A 143 2.32 4.88 17.10
C THR A 143 2.64 3.39 17.25
N LEU A 144 2.74 2.68 16.13
CA LEU A 144 2.83 1.22 16.13
C LEU A 144 4.18 0.79 16.74
N PRO A 145 4.21 -0.24 17.61
CA PRO A 145 5.46 -0.83 18.08
C PRO A 145 6.20 -1.42 16.87
N THR A 146 7.47 -1.08 16.72
CA THR A 146 8.30 -1.56 15.61
C THR A 146 8.60 -3.04 15.84
N GLN A 147 8.45 -3.90 14.82
CA GLN A 147 9.25 -5.11 14.77
C GLN A 147 10.71 -4.67 14.70
N ALA A 148 11.52 -5.05 15.70
CA ALA A 148 12.93 -4.72 15.75
C ALA A 148 13.57 -5.07 14.40
N VAL A 149 14.11 -4.06 13.73
CA VAL A 149 15.08 -4.29 12.66
C VAL A 149 16.33 -4.73 13.41
N GLU A 150 16.51 -6.05 13.54
CA GLU A 150 17.78 -6.60 13.96
C GLU A 150 18.80 -6.25 12.87
N ALA A 151 19.85 -5.54 13.28
CA ALA A 151 21.00 -5.18 12.48
C ALA A 151 22.00 -6.34 12.40
#